data_AF-A0A496UYZ6-F1
#
_entry.id   AF-A0A496UYZ6-F1
#
_cell.length_a   1.000
_cell.length_b   1.000
_cell.length_c   1.000
_cell.angle_alpha   90.00
_cell.angle_beta   90.00
_cell.angle_gamma   90.00
#
_symmetry.space_group_name_H-M   'P 1'
#
loop_
_entity.id
_entity.type
_entity.pdbx_description
1 polymer ?
#
loop_
_entity_poly.entity_id
_entity_poly.type
_entity_poly.pdbx_seq_one_letter_code
_entity_poly.pdbx_strand_id
1 'polypeptide(L)'
;MNSEIELKQLKKEIKELKKQVALLKGEDENKIPTYQYSKIRDTELKKLFEIEKNLSPTIFNNWFNNDICLTEDTVRYLQKLIEKNSGLIEDYYEEDLKVYYIIPLLNKIDFLNRDKEIRGFYELPMSYATDKFILNGTVDFVVSEGLVESKKPYFFIQEFKRNEDYGNPRPQLLAELITAVELND
;
A
#
# COMPACT_ATOMS: atom_id res chain seq x y z
N MET A 1 -32.17 44.73 26.23
CA MET A 1 -30.70 44.63 26.24
C MET A 1 -30.19 43.35 26.90
N ASN A 2 -30.57 42.97 28.13
CA ASN A 2 -30.07 41.74 28.77
C ASN A 2 -30.41 40.43 28.03
N SER A 3 -31.64 40.29 27.53
CA SER A 3 -32.09 39.05 26.89
C SER A 3 -31.38 38.73 25.56
N GLU A 4 -30.90 39.73 24.81
CA GLU A 4 -30.14 39.50 23.57
C GLU A 4 -28.71 39.06 23.86
N ILE A 5 -28.12 39.55 24.95
CA ILE A 5 -26.79 39.16 25.41
C ILE A 5 -26.85 37.71 25.90
N GLU A 6 -27.84 37.36 26.73
CA GLU A 6 -28.08 35.99 27.19
C GLU A 6 -28.33 35.03 26.02
N LEU A 7 -29.16 35.41 25.05
CA LEU A 7 -29.42 34.58 23.87
C LEU A 7 -28.15 34.34 23.04
N LYS A 8 -27.28 35.33 22.92
CA LYS A 8 -26.01 35.23 22.20
C LYS A 8 -25.02 34.32 22.94
N GLN A 9 -25.04 34.38 24.27
CA GLN A 9 -24.20 33.57 25.14
C GLN A 9 -24.63 32.10 25.12
N LEU A 10 -25.94 31.84 25.22
CA LEU A 10 -26.55 30.52 25.06
C LEU A 10 -26.26 29.90 23.68
N LYS A 11 -26.35 30.67 22.59
CA LYS A 11 -26.01 30.18 21.24
C LYS A 11 -24.53 29.79 21.13
N LYS A 12 -23.63 30.52 21.81
CA LYS A 12 -22.21 30.19 21.84
C LYS A 12 -21.95 28.90 22.60
N GLU A 13 -22.55 28.76 23.80
CA GLU A 13 -22.47 27.53 24.60
C GLU A 13 -23.01 26.31 23.86
N ILE A 14 -24.16 26.43 23.21
CA ILE A 14 -24.74 25.35 22.40
C ILE A 14 -23.80 24.95 21.25
N LYS A 15 -23.12 25.91 20.62
CA LYS A 15 -22.13 25.62 19.58
C LYS A 15 -20.91 24.90 20.14
N GLU A 16 -20.40 25.32 21.28
CA GLU A 16 -19.27 24.70 21.99
C GLU A 16 -19.60 23.26 22.41
N LEU A 17 -20.79 23.04 23.00
CA LEU A 17 -21.28 21.73 23.41
C LEU A 17 -21.49 20.79 22.21
N LYS A 18 -22.04 21.29 21.11
CA LYS A 18 -22.16 20.50 19.87
C LYS A 18 -20.80 20.05 19.35
N LYS A 19 -19.78 20.92 19.38
CA LYS A 19 -18.41 20.59 18.98
C LYS A 19 -17.79 19.52 19.88
N GLN A 20 -17.98 19.62 21.20
CA GLN A 20 -17.50 18.61 22.16
C GLN A 20 -18.20 17.26 21.98
N VAL A 21 -19.51 17.26 21.76
CA VAL A 21 -20.29 16.03 21.48
C VAL A 21 -19.86 15.39 20.17
N ALA A 22 -19.57 16.17 19.14
CA ALA A 22 -19.05 15.67 17.87
C ALA A 22 -17.66 15.01 18.05
N LEU A 23 -16.74 15.66 18.78
CA LEU A 23 -15.46 15.09 19.19
C LEU A 23 -15.60 13.77 19.96
N LEU A 24 -16.51 13.71 20.94
CA LEU A 24 -16.78 12.50 21.73
C LEU A 24 -17.41 11.37 20.89
N LYS A 25 -18.12 11.71 19.82
CA LYS A 25 -18.67 10.78 18.84
C LYS A 25 -17.67 10.40 17.74
N GLY A 26 -16.46 10.97 17.75
CA GLY A 26 -15.44 10.77 16.73
C GLY A 26 -15.68 11.55 15.42
N GLU A 27 -16.67 12.44 15.41
CA GLU A 27 -17.04 13.37 14.34
C GLU A 27 -16.30 14.71 14.53
N ASP A 28 -14.99 14.66 14.71
CA ASP A 28 -14.20 15.90 14.70
C ASP A 28 -14.13 16.40 13.24
N GLU A 29 -14.75 17.55 12.98
CA GLU A 29 -14.71 18.23 11.67
C GLU A 29 -13.26 18.56 11.23
N ASN A 30 -12.29 18.52 12.15
CA ASN A 30 -10.86 18.72 11.87
C ASN A 30 -10.08 17.41 11.74
N LYS A 31 -10.73 16.25 11.84
CA LYS A 31 -10.04 14.97 11.69
C LYS A 31 -9.70 14.75 10.22
N ILE A 32 -8.40 14.71 9.95
CA ILE A 32 -7.88 14.38 8.63
C ILE A 32 -8.42 12.99 8.22
N PRO A 33 -9.15 12.88 7.10
CA PRO A 33 -9.64 11.60 6.58
C PRO A 33 -8.51 10.57 6.48
N THR A 34 -8.72 9.39 7.04
CA THR A 34 -7.72 8.30 7.04
C THR A 34 -8.27 7.11 6.27
N TYR A 35 -7.49 6.64 5.30
CA TYR A 35 -7.83 5.52 4.43
C TYR A 35 -6.83 4.39 4.64
N GLN A 36 -7.34 3.21 4.98
CA GLN A 36 -6.52 2.00 5.13
C GLN A 36 -6.34 1.33 3.77
N TYR A 37 -5.12 0.92 3.41
CA TYR A 37 -4.83 0.23 2.14
C TYR A 37 -5.79 -0.95 1.91
N SER A 38 -5.99 -1.77 2.94
CA SER A 38 -6.85 -2.96 2.87
C SER A 38 -8.34 -2.69 2.64
N LYS A 39 -8.79 -1.43 2.73
CA LYS A 39 -10.19 -1.03 2.62
C LYS A 39 -10.48 0.00 1.54
N ILE A 40 -9.43 0.63 0.99
CA ILE A 40 -9.58 1.73 0.04
C ILE A 40 -10.19 1.26 -1.28
N ARG A 41 -11.02 2.12 -1.87
CA ARG A 41 -11.73 1.87 -3.13
C ARG A 41 -11.32 2.86 -4.20
N ASP A 42 -11.56 2.51 -5.46
CA ASP A 42 -11.28 3.41 -6.60
C ASP A 42 -12.00 4.76 -6.47
N THR A 43 -13.21 4.78 -5.90
CA THR A 43 -13.99 6.00 -5.70
C THR A 43 -13.37 6.95 -4.67
N GLU A 44 -12.59 6.44 -3.72
CA GLU A 44 -11.85 7.24 -2.76
C GLU A 44 -10.58 7.77 -3.40
N LEU A 45 -9.79 6.91 -4.06
CA LEU A 45 -8.58 7.32 -4.76
C LEU A 45 -8.83 8.41 -5.81
N LYS A 46 -9.89 8.28 -6.62
CA LYS A 46 -10.26 9.30 -7.62
C LYS A 46 -10.68 10.65 -7.03
N LYS A 47 -11.04 10.71 -5.74
CA LYS A 47 -11.31 11.98 -5.04
C LYS A 47 -10.02 12.61 -4.51
N LEU A 48 -9.03 11.79 -4.17
CA LEU A 48 -7.76 12.23 -3.59
C LEU A 48 -6.74 12.60 -4.66
N PHE A 49 -6.77 11.94 -5.81
CA PHE A 49 -5.77 12.04 -6.86
C PHE A 49 -6.42 12.13 -8.25
N GLU A 50 -5.76 12.86 -9.14
CA GLU A 50 -6.09 12.91 -10.57
C GLU A 50 -5.48 11.69 -11.28
N ILE A 51 -6.22 10.57 -11.29
CA ILE A 51 -5.75 9.30 -11.86
C ILE A 51 -6.51 8.98 -13.15
N GLU A 52 -5.77 8.74 -14.23
CA GLU A 52 -6.30 8.26 -15.51
C GLU A 52 -5.71 6.90 -15.88
N LYS A 53 -6.54 6.03 -16.49
CA LYS A 53 -6.09 4.72 -16.96
C LYS A 53 -5.41 4.88 -18.32
N ASN A 54 -4.10 4.69 -18.37
CA ASN A 54 -3.38 4.55 -19.64
C ASN A 54 -3.65 3.16 -20.24
N LEU A 55 -4.21 3.12 -21.45
CA LEU A 55 -4.47 1.87 -22.18
C LEU A 55 -3.28 1.41 -23.04
N SER A 56 -2.28 2.27 -23.23
CA SER A 56 -1.09 1.93 -23.99
C SER A 56 -0.11 1.13 -23.12
N PRO A 57 0.35 -0.06 -23.54
CA PRO A 57 1.36 -0.83 -22.83
C PRO A 57 2.77 -0.24 -23.00
N THR A 58 2.93 0.81 -23.81
CA THR A 58 4.24 1.33 -24.23
C THR A 58 5.14 1.79 -23.09
N ILE A 59 4.58 2.14 -21.93
CA ILE A 59 5.35 2.49 -20.73
C ILE A 59 6.23 1.32 -20.25
N PHE A 60 5.82 0.09 -20.53
CA PHE A 60 6.55 -1.13 -20.18
C PHE A 60 7.49 -1.62 -21.29
N ASN A 61 7.63 -0.90 -22.41
CA ASN A 61 8.46 -1.35 -23.52
C ASN A 61 9.90 -1.63 -23.10
N ASN A 62 10.49 -0.82 -22.21
CA ASN A 62 11.85 -1.03 -21.74
C ASN A 62 12.00 -2.26 -20.83
N TRP A 63 10.89 -2.71 -20.22
CA TRP A 63 10.87 -3.91 -19.39
C TRP A 63 10.67 -5.15 -20.25
N PHE A 64 9.72 -5.11 -21.20
CA PHE A 64 9.40 -6.24 -22.06
C PHE A 64 10.39 -6.46 -23.21
N ASN A 65 11.04 -5.40 -23.70
CA ASN A 65 12.05 -5.47 -24.77
C ASN A 65 13.49 -5.38 -24.23
N ASN A 66 13.72 -5.86 -23.00
CA ASN A 66 15.06 -5.93 -22.43
C ASN A 66 15.74 -7.25 -22.83
N ASP A 67 17.02 -7.18 -23.19
CA ASP A 67 17.84 -8.35 -23.52
C ASP A 67 18.32 -9.10 -22.26
N ILE A 68 17.40 -9.53 -21.40
CA ILE A 68 17.72 -10.34 -20.22
C ILE A 68 17.89 -11.80 -20.65
N CYS A 69 19.12 -12.32 -20.53
CA CYS A 69 19.40 -13.74 -20.70
C CYS A 69 19.41 -14.44 -19.34
N LEU A 70 18.52 -15.42 -19.15
CA LEU A 70 18.50 -16.26 -17.96
C LEU A 70 19.60 -17.32 -18.05
N THR A 71 20.36 -17.49 -16.98
CA THR A 71 21.34 -18.59 -16.89
C THR A 71 20.63 -19.95 -16.83
N GLU A 72 21.29 -21.01 -17.28
CA GLU A 72 20.75 -22.38 -17.19
C GLU A 72 20.38 -22.77 -15.75
N ASP A 73 21.18 -22.34 -14.77
CA ASP A 73 20.90 -22.60 -13.35
C ASP A 73 19.64 -21.88 -12.87
N THR A 74 19.40 -20.64 -13.33
CA THR A 74 18.16 -19.92 -13.04
C THR A 74 16.97 -20.62 -13.69
N VAL A 75 17.08 -21.02 -14.96
CA VAL A 75 16.00 -21.75 -15.66
C VAL A 75 15.67 -23.05 -14.94
N ARG A 76 16.69 -23.84 -14.56
CA ARG A 76 16.52 -25.09 -13.82
C ARG A 76 15.88 -24.88 -12.45
N TYR A 77 16.23 -23.80 -11.75
CA TYR A 77 15.60 -23.43 -10.48
C TYR A 77 14.11 -23.13 -10.66
N LEU A 78 13.76 -22.30 -11.64
CA LEU A 78 12.37 -21.92 -11.92
C LEU A 78 11.53 -23.13 -12.34
N GLN A 79 12.06 -24.02 -13.18
CA GLN A 79 11.39 -25.26 -13.57
C GLN A 79 11.07 -26.14 -12.35
N LYS A 80 12.03 -26.34 -11.45
CA LYS A 80 11.81 -27.09 -10.19
C LYS A 80 10.76 -26.43 -9.29
N LEU A 81 10.76 -25.10 -9.22
CA LEU A 81 9.78 -24.36 -8.42
C LEU A 81 8.35 -24.55 -8.97
N ILE A 82 8.19 -24.57 -10.30
CA ILE A 82 6.93 -24.86 -10.98
C ILE A 82 6.52 -26.31 -10.75
N GLU A 83 7.39 -27.28 -11.04
CA GLU A 83 7.10 -28.73 -10.88
C GLU A 83 6.66 -29.07 -9.46
N LYS A 84 7.26 -28.44 -8.45
CA LYS A 84 6.93 -28.65 -7.05
C LYS A 84 5.54 -28.13 -6.66
N ASN A 85 5.08 -27.02 -7.26
CA ASN A 85 3.93 -26.26 -6.77
C ASN A 85 2.72 -26.27 -7.71
N SER A 86 2.89 -26.57 -9.00
CA SER A 86 1.83 -26.39 -10.02
C SER A 86 0.55 -27.18 -9.73
N GLY A 87 0.68 -28.34 -9.07
CA GLY A 87 -0.47 -29.17 -8.69
C GLY A 87 -1.24 -28.70 -7.43
N LEU A 88 -0.69 -27.74 -6.68
CA LEU A 88 -1.25 -27.23 -5.42
C LEU A 88 -1.50 -25.72 -5.45
N ILE A 89 -0.99 -25.02 -6.47
CA ILE A 89 -1.02 -23.55 -6.53
C ILE A 89 -2.44 -22.97 -6.53
N GLU A 90 -3.43 -23.75 -6.99
CA GLU A 90 -4.87 -23.41 -6.97
C GLU A 90 -5.54 -23.70 -5.62
N ASP A 91 -4.90 -24.46 -4.73
CA ASP A 91 -5.40 -24.79 -3.40
C ASP A 91 -4.74 -23.96 -2.28
N TYR A 92 -3.55 -23.40 -2.54
CA TYR A 92 -2.84 -22.55 -1.57
C TYR A 92 -3.68 -21.38 -1.07
N TYR A 93 -3.76 -21.21 0.25
CA TYR A 93 -4.20 -19.93 0.81
C TYR A 93 -3.05 -18.91 0.68
N GLU A 94 -3.32 -17.67 1.04
CA GLU A 94 -2.39 -16.53 0.93
C GLU A 94 -0.99 -16.86 1.49
N GLU A 95 -0.91 -17.27 2.75
CA GLU A 95 0.37 -17.62 3.39
C GLU A 95 1.09 -18.81 2.73
N ASP A 96 0.35 -19.81 2.23
CA ASP A 96 0.95 -20.93 1.52
C ASP A 96 1.58 -20.48 0.19
N LEU A 97 0.89 -19.60 -0.55
CA LEU A 97 1.38 -19.04 -1.81
C LEU A 97 2.62 -18.17 -1.58
N LYS A 98 2.59 -17.31 -0.55
CA LYS A 98 3.74 -16.55 -0.04
C LYS A 98 4.94 -17.47 0.22
N VAL A 99 4.78 -18.45 1.10
CA VAL A 99 5.89 -19.27 1.62
C VAL A 99 6.44 -20.25 0.58
N TYR A 100 5.58 -20.94 -0.16
CA TYR A 100 6.01 -22.04 -1.02
C TYR A 100 6.37 -21.62 -2.45
N TYR A 101 5.92 -20.44 -2.89
CA TYR A 101 6.11 -19.98 -4.27
C TYR A 101 6.76 -18.60 -4.37
N ILE A 102 6.15 -17.56 -3.78
CA ILE A 102 6.61 -16.17 -3.96
C ILE A 102 7.94 -15.93 -3.26
N ILE A 103 8.08 -16.27 -1.98
CA ILE A 103 9.33 -16.08 -1.21
C ILE A 103 10.51 -16.81 -1.85
N PRO A 104 10.40 -18.08 -2.28
CA PRO A 104 11.47 -18.74 -3.03
C PRO A 104 11.88 -18.00 -4.31
N LEU A 105 10.94 -17.40 -5.04
CA LEU A 105 11.26 -16.58 -6.21
C LEU A 105 12.02 -15.31 -5.79
N LEU A 106 11.56 -14.61 -4.76
CA LEU A 106 12.20 -13.38 -4.27
C LEU A 106 13.60 -13.64 -3.70
N ASN A 107 13.79 -14.74 -2.96
CA ASN A 107 15.10 -15.13 -2.41
C ASN A 107 16.11 -15.53 -3.49
N LYS A 108 15.66 -15.79 -4.73
CA LYS A 108 16.58 -15.96 -5.86
C LYS A 108 17.25 -14.64 -6.24
N ILE A 109 16.66 -13.51 -5.86
CA ILE A 109 17.20 -12.17 -6.02
C ILE A 109 17.89 -11.77 -4.71
N ASP A 110 19.18 -11.44 -4.79
CA ASP A 110 19.89 -10.88 -3.63
C ASP A 110 19.58 -9.39 -3.50
N PHE A 111 18.52 -9.06 -2.76
CA PHE A 111 18.15 -7.68 -2.48
C PHE A 111 19.04 -7.01 -1.43
N LEU A 112 19.94 -7.74 -0.73
CA LEU A 112 20.81 -7.17 0.29
C LEU A 112 22.04 -6.53 -0.35
N ASN A 113 22.08 -5.20 -0.37
CA ASN A 113 23.25 -4.44 -0.73
C ASN A 113 23.76 -3.66 0.49
N ARG A 114 24.80 -4.18 1.17
CA ARG A 114 25.35 -3.55 2.38
C ARG A 114 25.97 -2.18 2.11
N ASP A 115 26.65 -2.02 0.99
CA ASP A 115 27.38 -0.77 0.66
C ASP A 115 26.40 0.39 0.40
N LYS A 116 25.23 0.08 -0.16
CA LYS A 116 24.15 1.04 -0.40
C LYS A 116 23.10 1.07 0.71
N GLU A 117 23.30 0.29 1.77
CA GLU A 117 22.33 0.06 2.83
C GLU A 117 20.94 -0.39 2.34
N ILE A 118 20.81 -1.24 1.32
CA ILE A 118 19.52 -1.66 0.75
C ILE A 118 19.19 -3.09 1.17
N ARG A 119 17.92 -3.38 1.49
CA ARG A 119 17.41 -4.75 1.60
C ARG A 119 15.90 -4.84 1.34
N GLY A 120 15.41 -6.08 1.26
CA GLY A 120 13.99 -6.38 1.37
C GLY A 120 13.49 -6.34 2.82
N PHE A 121 12.29 -5.80 3.02
CA PHE A 121 11.54 -5.78 4.27
C PHE A 121 10.19 -6.46 4.03
N TYR A 122 9.75 -7.25 5.00
CA TYR A 122 8.46 -7.92 4.99
C TYR A 122 7.54 -7.30 6.04
N GLU A 123 6.23 -7.32 5.80
CA GLU A 123 5.21 -6.83 6.73
C GLU A 123 5.51 -5.41 7.24
N LEU A 124 5.92 -4.51 6.33
CA LEU A 124 6.34 -3.16 6.71
C LEU A 124 5.11 -2.24 6.87
N PRO A 125 4.88 -1.64 8.05
CA PRO A 125 3.91 -0.57 8.17
C PRO A 125 4.35 0.66 7.39
N MET A 126 3.50 1.15 6.50
CA MET A 126 3.72 2.38 5.73
C MET A 126 2.57 3.36 5.93
N SER A 127 2.89 4.65 5.90
CA SER A 127 1.91 5.72 6.00
C SER A 127 2.38 6.93 5.22
N TYR A 128 1.48 7.51 4.45
CA TYR A 128 1.64 8.79 3.79
C TYR A 128 0.57 9.75 4.32
N ALA A 129 1.00 10.86 4.88
CA ALA A 129 0.13 11.83 5.55
C ALA A 129 0.30 13.22 4.94
N THR A 130 -0.82 13.87 4.67
CA THR A 130 -0.91 15.27 4.25
C THR A 130 -1.89 16.00 5.17
N ASP A 131 -1.99 17.33 5.05
CA ASP A 131 -3.01 18.11 5.75
C ASP A 131 -4.45 17.76 5.32
N LYS A 132 -4.62 17.03 4.21
CA LYS A 132 -5.93 16.71 3.59
C LYS A 132 -6.38 15.27 3.80
N PHE A 133 -5.45 14.32 3.87
CA PHE A 133 -5.75 12.90 4.07
C PHE A 133 -4.52 12.12 4.57
N ILE A 134 -4.77 10.92 5.08
CA ILE A 134 -3.77 9.93 5.44
C ILE A 134 -4.07 8.63 4.70
N LEU A 135 -3.07 8.04 4.05
CA LEU A 135 -3.08 6.66 3.57
C LEU A 135 -2.18 5.82 4.49
N ASN A 136 -2.65 4.67 4.96
CA ASN A 136 -1.81 3.79 5.79
C ASN A 136 -2.16 2.31 5.69
N GLY A 137 -1.24 1.48 6.13
CA GLY A 137 -1.43 0.03 6.24
C GLY A 137 -0.09 -0.69 6.32
N THR A 138 -0.16 -2.02 6.24
CA THR A 138 1.02 -2.88 6.21
C THR A 138 1.16 -3.44 4.82
N VAL A 139 2.39 -3.44 4.32
CA VAL A 139 2.73 -3.88 2.99
C VAL A 139 3.54 -5.19 3.05
N ASP A 140 3.26 -6.16 2.19
CA ASP A 140 3.80 -7.53 2.31
C ASP A 140 5.31 -7.58 2.10
N PHE A 141 5.82 -6.94 1.04
CA PHE A 141 7.25 -6.91 0.71
C PHE A 141 7.70 -5.63 0.01
N VAL A 142 8.70 -4.95 0.56
CA VAL A 142 9.29 -3.74 -0.03
C VAL A 142 10.81 -3.82 -0.06
N VAL A 143 11.43 -3.39 -1.15
CA VAL A 143 12.87 -3.12 -1.23
C VAL A 143 13.09 -1.66 -0.89
N SER A 144 13.89 -1.39 0.13
CA SER A 144 14.06 -0.05 0.68
C SER A 144 15.49 0.20 1.15
N GLU A 145 15.87 1.47 1.21
CA GLU A 145 17.05 1.93 1.94
C GLU A 145 16.90 1.68 3.45
N GLY A 146 18.01 1.36 4.09
CA GLY A 146 18.16 0.97 5.49
C GLY A 146 18.38 -0.54 5.68
N LEU A 147 19.28 -0.89 6.62
CA LEU A 147 19.57 -2.29 6.96
C LEU A 147 18.76 -2.83 8.15
N VAL A 148 18.29 -1.93 9.03
CA VAL A 148 17.53 -2.27 10.24
C VAL A 148 16.10 -1.78 10.11
N GLU A 149 15.93 -0.50 9.80
CA GLU A 149 14.65 0.16 9.57
C GLU A 149 14.58 0.66 8.12
N SER A 150 13.38 0.62 7.54
CA SER A 150 13.12 1.14 6.20
C SER A 150 13.11 2.67 6.22
N LYS A 151 13.85 3.29 5.29
CA LYS A 151 13.92 4.75 5.14
C LYS A 151 13.25 5.20 3.84
N LYS A 152 13.69 4.65 2.71
CA LYS A 152 13.30 5.10 1.37
C LYS A 152 12.89 3.92 0.49
N PRO A 153 11.58 3.70 0.27
CA PRO A 153 11.11 2.57 -0.53
C PRO A 153 11.42 2.79 -2.01
N TYR A 154 11.94 1.75 -2.69
CA TYR A 154 12.28 1.80 -4.12
C TYR A 154 11.35 0.95 -4.97
N PHE A 155 10.98 -0.22 -4.46
CA PHE A 155 10.20 -1.21 -5.17
C PHE A 155 9.34 -1.96 -4.18
N PHE A 156 8.14 -2.33 -4.61
CA PHE A 156 7.15 -2.94 -3.75
C PHE A 156 6.43 -4.08 -4.48
N ILE A 157 6.12 -5.15 -3.76
CA ILE A 157 5.28 -6.25 -4.20
C ILE A 157 4.17 -6.40 -3.17
N GLN A 158 2.93 -6.24 -3.63
CA GLN A 158 1.76 -6.68 -2.86
C GLN A 158 1.39 -8.09 -3.26
N GLU A 159 0.90 -8.86 -2.30
CA GLU A 159 0.25 -10.11 -2.60
C GLU A 159 -1.12 -9.94 -3.27
N PHE A 160 -1.38 -10.83 -4.21
CA PHE A 160 -2.64 -10.93 -4.94
C PHE A 160 -3.70 -11.66 -4.10
N LYS A 161 -4.81 -10.99 -3.80
CA LYS A 161 -6.00 -11.63 -3.23
C LYS A 161 -6.76 -12.41 -4.31
N ARG A 162 -7.02 -13.69 -4.06
CA ARG A 162 -7.66 -14.63 -5.01
C ARG A 162 -9.03 -14.21 -5.55
N ASN A 163 -9.82 -13.44 -4.80
CA ASN A 163 -11.18 -13.03 -5.19
C ASN A 163 -11.48 -11.58 -4.80
N GLU A 164 -12.24 -10.90 -5.66
CA GLU A 164 -12.70 -9.51 -5.44
C GLU A 164 -13.60 -9.36 -4.20
N ASP A 165 -14.27 -10.44 -3.76
CA ASP A 165 -15.13 -10.47 -2.58
C ASP A 165 -14.37 -10.16 -1.27
N TYR A 166 -13.05 -10.38 -1.25
CA TYR A 166 -12.16 -10.08 -0.12
C TYR A 166 -11.54 -8.67 -0.19
N GLY A 167 -12.07 -7.83 -1.08
CA GLY A 167 -11.60 -6.50 -1.41
C GLY A 167 -11.01 -6.46 -2.82
N ASN A 168 -11.19 -5.33 -3.50
CA ASN A 168 -10.60 -5.13 -4.83
C ASN A 168 -9.10 -4.85 -4.65
N PRO A 169 -8.17 -5.75 -5.07
CA PRO A 169 -6.74 -5.58 -4.83
C PRO A 169 -6.15 -4.39 -5.60
N ARG A 170 -6.77 -3.99 -6.72
CA ARG A 170 -6.28 -2.90 -7.56
C ARG A 170 -6.16 -1.56 -6.82
N PRO A 171 -7.21 -1.00 -6.18
CA PRO A 171 -7.09 0.24 -5.44
C PRO A 171 -6.18 0.13 -4.21
N GLN A 172 -6.03 -1.05 -3.60
CA GLN A 172 -5.10 -1.26 -2.48
C GLN A 172 -3.66 -1.09 -2.98
N LEU A 173 -3.31 -1.83 -4.03
CA LEU A 173 -2.01 -1.76 -4.69
C LEU A 173 -1.70 -0.34 -5.17
N LEU A 174 -2.67 0.34 -5.78
CA LEU A 174 -2.46 1.71 -6.24
C LEU A 174 -2.19 2.69 -5.09
N ALA A 175 -2.89 2.56 -3.96
CA ALA A 175 -2.66 3.39 -2.78
C ALA A 175 -1.27 3.16 -2.15
N GLU A 176 -0.82 1.90 -2.13
CA GLU A 176 0.52 1.51 -1.66
C GLU A 176 1.61 2.05 -2.58
N LEU A 177 1.43 1.92 -3.90
CA LEU A 177 2.34 2.48 -4.90
C LEU A 177 2.45 4.00 -4.79
N ILE A 178 1.33 4.71 -4.64
CA ILE A 178 1.33 6.16 -4.42
C ILE A 178 2.12 6.50 -3.15
N THR A 179 1.85 5.81 -2.04
CA THR A 179 2.59 6.02 -0.79
C THR A 179 4.09 5.82 -0.99
N ALA A 180 4.50 4.75 -1.67
CA ALA A 180 5.91 4.46 -1.92
C ALA A 180 6.59 5.53 -2.78
N VAL A 181 5.92 6.01 -3.84
CA VAL A 181 6.44 7.08 -4.71
C VAL A 181 6.60 8.38 -3.91
N GLU A 182 5.58 8.79 -3.17
CA GLU A 182 5.59 10.04 -2.40
C GLU A 182 6.60 10.02 -1.24
N LEU A 183 6.89 8.86 -0.67
CA LEU A 183 7.95 8.70 0.33
C LEU A 183 9.36 8.63 -0.27
N ASN A 184 9.48 8.48 -1.60
CA ASN A 184 10.74 8.42 -2.31
C ASN A 184 11.14 9.76 -2.97
N ASP A 185 10.29 10.79 -2.95
CA ASP A 185 10.63 12.15 -3.40
C ASP A 185 11.47 12.92 -2.36
#